data_AF-A0A7G3AX99-F1
#
_entry.id   AF-A0A7G3AX99-F1
#
_cell.length_a   1.000
_cell.length_b   1.000
_cell.length_c   1.000
_cell.angle_alpha   90.00
_cell.angle_beta   90.00
_cell.angle_gamma   90.00
#
_symmetry.space_group_name_H-M   'P 1'
#
loop_
_entity.id
_entity.type
_entity.pdbx_description
1 polymer ?
#
loop_
_entity_poly.entity_id
_entity_poly.type
_entity_poly.pdbx_seq_one_letter_code
_entity_poly.pdbx_strand_id
1 'polypeptide(L)'
;MSYAIFPIETLSLFIVALCKTVNREAFCQTSWKIMRNLLGTDLGYASLCTMCGYLSDPSVYDDVALLCGAVVHTNMGLWGTKVPALRCSPSAVLLSFLRVLRCRHFVVSHEVALSIQRLIQLKGPELTEPTWDTLCHIMEALADNMAFYDKSGIIHNNKVRTTFHETLDDVEVKLRRHEISANAEMIYNLIEKVANDRPEASVFNLIEYRANKISASRPKWLQALNEFMERFFKQSRKTNIRVKAIVSLIQIMDINRAAYEEEILERIVMPYFSNIHQEADLVVRTAAARLLIELILHCDSKRFLELLDIVEKLLNRPFEVHDPVVRLCEADIQDLIVLVEGLIRTFLVKLYRLPSLHTIRIFYLLVGHLEAHYDKLHVFESVNVVRMLIFRWMLDARCNGTFQLGYPDANANGALRFSHYLVIDAKQPMQIPMLQQQQQQQQQQLGQQQLDVTVTSSKGDFTAISIRRGCKAIVKCLDTERDWAVVQLVLKEL
;
A
#
# COMPACT_ATOMS: atom_id res chain seq x y z
N MET A 1 42.04 -15.46 -40.54
CA MET A 1 43.21 -16.27 -40.21
C MET A 1 43.06 -17.57 -40.96
N SER A 2 43.91 -17.81 -41.94
CA SER A 2 43.91 -19.02 -42.77
C SER A 2 45.26 -19.72 -42.54
N TYR A 3 45.19 -20.93 -41.97
CA TYR A 3 46.26 -21.93 -41.87
C TYR A 3 47.50 -21.63 -41.01
N ALA A 4 47.34 -21.45 -39.69
CA ALA A 4 48.42 -21.69 -38.73
C ALA A 4 47.84 -22.40 -37.48
N ILE A 5 48.46 -23.52 -37.09
CA ILE A 5 48.11 -24.25 -35.85
C ILE A 5 48.45 -23.31 -34.69
N PHE A 6 47.41 -22.82 -34.02
CA PHE A 6 47.56 -21.86 -32.93
C PHE A 6 48.02 -22.60 -31.66
N PRO A 7 49.18 -22.29 -31.06
CA PRO A 7 49.67 -22.98 -29.87
C PRO A 7 48.78 -22.70 -28.67
N ILE A 8 48.28 -23.75 -28.01
CA ILE A 8 47.37 -23.64 -26.86
C ILE A 8 48.00 -22.88 -25.69
N GLU A 9 49.33 -22.92 -25.57
CA GLU A 9 50.13 -22.22 -24.56
C GLU A 9 50.08 -20.69 -24.71
N THR A 10 49.87 -20.19 -25.93
CA THR A 10 49.78 -18.74 -26.21
C THR A 10 48.35 -18.20 -26.20
N LEU A 11 47.37 -19.08 -26.01
CA LEU A 11 45.94 -18.75 -26.09
C LEU A 11 45.50 -17.77 -25.01
N SER A 12 45.98 -17.94 -23.78
CA SER A 12 45.68 -17.07 -22.65
C SER A 12 46.11 -15.63 -22.93
N LEU A 13 47.36 -15.42 -23.35
CA LEU A 13 47.92 -14.10 -23.67
C LEU A 13 47.16 -13.42 -24.82
N PHE A 14 46.79 -14.20 -25.83
CA PHE A 14 46.03 -13.68 -26.97
C PHE A 14 44.62 -13.25 -26.57
N ILE A 15 43.92 -14.06 -25.75
CA ILE A 15 42.61 -13.72 -25.20
C ILE A 15 42.70 -12.46 -24.35
N VAL A 16 43.70 -12.34 -23.48
CA VAL A 16 43.90 -11.14 -22.65
C VAL A 16 44.08 -9.89 -23.51
N ALA A 17 44.92 -9.96 -24.55
CA ALA A 17 45.12 -8.84 -25.47
C ALA A 17 43.82 -8.45 -26.21
N LEU A 18 43.05 -9.42 -26.68
CA LEU A 18 41.77 -9.17 -27.36
C LEU A 18 40.72 -8.59 -26.40
N CYS A 19 40.62 -9.09 -25.16
CA CYS A 19 39.73 -8.54 -24.14
C CYS A 19 40.10 -7.10 -23.77
N LYS A 20 41.38 -6.76 -23.69
CA LYS A 20 41.78 -5.36 -23.40
C LYS A 20 41.53 -4.43 -24.58
N THR A 21 41.79 -4.89 -25.80
CA THR A 21 41.64 -4.07 -27.02
C THR A 21 40.20 -3.82 -27.43
N VAL A 22 39.24 -4.71 -27.09
CA VAL A 22 37.83 -4.48 -27.44
C VAL A 22 37.22 -3.27 -26.75
N ASN A 23 37.74 -2.89 -25.57
CA ASN A 23 37.30 -1.69 -24.86
C ASN A 23 37.78 -0.37 -25.50
N ARG A 24 38.62 -0.43 -26.54
CA ARG A 24 39.09 0.75 -27.28
C ARG A 24 38.26 0.89 -28.55
N GLU A 25 37.55 2.01 -28.69
CA GLU A 25 36.66 2.25 -29.85
C GLU A 25 37.36 2.03 -31.20
N ALA A 26 38.62 2.46 -31.33
CA ALA A 26 39.42 2.30 -32.55
C ALA A 26 39.67 0.84 -32.95
N PHE A 27 39.68 -0.09 -31.98
CA PHE A 27 40.04 -1.49 -32.19
C PHE A 27 38.90 -2.47 -31.91
N CYS A 28 37.75 -2.00 -31.42
CA CYS A 28 36.62 -2.84 -31.03
C CYS A 28 36.17 -3.78 -32.15
N GLN A 29 35.92 -3.26 -33.36
CA GLN A 29 35.47 -4.06 -34.51
C GLN A 29 36.53 -5.06 -34.97
N THR A 30 37.81 -4.66 -34.98
CA THR A 30 38.92 -5.53 -35.37
C THR A 30 39.13 -6.64 -34.34
N SER A 31 39.13 -6.29 -33.05
CA SER A 31 39.26 -7.22 -31.93
C SER A 31 38.12 -8.24 -31.94
N TRP A 32 36.87 -7.79 -32.09
CA TRP A 32 35.71 -8.68 -32.24
C TRP A 32 35.85 -9.61 -33.45
N LYS A 33 36.25 -9.09 -34.63
CA LYS A 33 36.42 -9.91 -35.83
C LYS A 33 37.46 -11.02 -35.62
N ILE A 34 38.55 -10.73 -34.91
CA ILE A 34 39.59 -11.72 -34.60
C ILE A 34 39.07 -12.74 -33.58
N MET A 35 38.45 -12.28 -32.49
CA MET A 35 37.86 -13.15 -31.47
C MET A 35 36.79 -14.07 -32.07
N ARG A 36 35.91 -13.55 -32.92
CA ARG A 36 34.88 -14.33 -33.61
C ARG A 36 35.46 -15.45 -34.45
N ASN A 37 36.57 -15.20 -35.16
CA ASN A 37 37.25 -16.24 -35.91
C ASN A 37 37.84 -17.30 -34.98
N LEU A 38 38.45 -16.90 -33.86
CA LEU A 38 38.98 -17.81 -32.84
C LEU A 38 37.88 -18.70 -32.23
N LEU A 39 36.75 -18.09 -31.83
CA LEU A 39 35.58 -18.79 -31.30
C LEU A 39 34.94 -19.75 -32.32
N GLY A 40 35.16 -19.51 -33.62
CA GLY A 40 34.72 -20.38 -34.71
C GLY A 40 35.65 -21.57 -35.00
N THR A 41 36.80 -21.68 -34.32
CA THR A 41 37.74 -22.81 -34.46
C THR A 41 37.53 -23.89 -33.40
N ASP A 42 38.29 -24.99 -33.48
CA ASP A 42 38.33 -26.05 -32.45
C ASP A 42 38.77 -25.54 -31.06
N LEU A 43 39.49 -24.41 -31.01
CA LEU A 43 39.87 -23.74 -29.76
C LEU A 43 38.77 -22.84 -29.19
N GLY A 44 37.61 -22.74 -29.84
CA GLY A 44 36.55 -21.80 -29.44
C GLY A 44 35.96 -22.10 -28.06
N TYR A 45 35.70 -23.38 -27.76
CA TYR A 45 35.23 -23.78 -26.43
C TYR A 45 36.28 -23.54 -25.35
N ALA A 46 37.54 -23.90 -25.60
CA ALA A 46 38.65 -23.64 -24.70
C ALA A 46 38.81 -22.13 -24.42
N SER A 47 38.70 -21.30 -25.46
CA SER A 47 38.77 -19.84 -25.35
C SER A 47 37.64 -19.26 -24.48
N LEU A 48 36.42 -19.78 -24.66
CA LEU A 48 35.28 -19.42 -23.81
C LEU A 48 35.52 -19.83 -22.35
N CYS A 49 35.98 -21.06 -22.10
CA CYS A 49 36.33 -21.52 -20.76
C CYS A 49 37.42 -20.65 -20.11
N THR A 50 38.44 -20.24 -20.86
CA THR A 50 39.47 -19.32 -20.37
C THR A 50 38.89 -17.96 -19.98
N MET A 51 37.99 -17.38 -20.79
CA MET A 51 37.28 -16.14 -20.44
C MET A 51 36.42 -16.30 -19.18
N CYS A 52 35.62 -17.38 -19.09
CA CYS A 52 34.83 -17.69 -17.89
C CYS A 52 35.70 -17.93 -16.64
N GLY A 53 36.91 -18.46 -16.84
CA GLY A 53 37.94 -18.63 -15.81
C GLY A 53 38.37 -17.28 -15.24
N TYR A 54 38.73 -16.32 -16.10
CA TYR A 54 39.09 -14.96 -15.66
C TYR A 54 37.94 -14.26 -14.92
N LEU A 55 36.70 -14.42 -15.38
CA LEU A 55 35.51 -13.84 -14.73
C LEU A 55 35.24 -14.46 -13.34
N SER A 56 35.70 -15.69 -13.11
CA SER A 56 35.53 -16.40 -11.85
C SER A 56 36.69 -16.23 -10.88
N ASP A 57 37.83 -15.68 -11.32
CA ASP A 57 39.07 -15.59 -10.53
C ASP A 57 39.18 -14.23 -9.81
N PRO A 58 39.13 -14.20 -8.46
CA PRO A 58 39.26 -12.96 -7.70
C PRO A 58 40.62 -12.25 -7.87
N SER A 59 41.68 -12.97 -8.25
CA SER A 59 43.01 -12.37 -8.43
C SER A 59 43.09 -11.38 -9.58
N VAL A 60 42.12 -11.42 -10.49
CA VAL A 60 42.06 -10.61 -11.72
C VAL A 60 41.06 -9.44 -11.58
N TYR A 61 40.44 -9.25 -10.42
CA TYR A 61 39.38 -8.24 -10.24
C TYR A 61 39.84 -6.80 -10.40
N ASP A 62 41.14 -6.53 -10.24
CA ASP A 62 41.72 -5.21 -10.48
C ASP A 62 41.86 -4.89 -11.98
N ASP A 63 41.89 -5.90 -12.87
CA ASP A 63 42.00 -5.72 -14.32
C ASP A 63 40.63 -5.55 -14.97
N VAL A 64 40.01 -4.40 -14.72
CA VAL A 64 38.68 -4.03 -15.23
C VAL A 64 38.58 -4.20 -16.74
N ALA A 65 39.62 -3.83 -17.49
CA ALA A 65 39.61 -3.93 -18.95
C ALA A 65 39.55 -5.38 -19.43
N LEU A 66 40.30 -6.28 -18.79
CA LEU A 66 40.22 -7.71 -19.09
C LEU A 66 38.83 -8.27 -18.79
N LEU A 67 38.27 -7.95 -17.62
CA LEU A 67 36.94 -8.43 -17.21
C LEU A 67 35.83 -7.92 -18.13
N CYS A 68 35.82 -6.62 -18.43
CA CYS A 68 34.84 -6.04 -19.36
C CYS A 68 34.93 -6.70 -20.73
N GLY A 69 36.14 -6.85 -21.27
CA GLY A 69 36.34 -7.47 -22.57
C GLY A 69 35.93 -8.94 -22.61
N ALA A 70 36.17 -9.69 -21.53
CA ALA A 70 35.74 -11.07 -21.42
C ALA A 70 34.20 -11.19 -21.41
N VAL A 71 33.49 -10.29 -20.72
CA VAL A 71 32.01 -10.22 -20.76
C VAL A 71 31.53 -9.88 -22.18
N VAL A 72 32.10 -8.84 -22.81
CA VAL A 72 31.71 -8.38 -24.16
C VAL A 72 31.91 -9.49 -25.21
N HIS A 73 33.08 -10.12 -25.27
CA HIS A 73 33.37 -11.18 -26.24
C HIS A 73 32.49 -12.41 -26.00
N THR A 74 32.24 -12.76 -24.75
CA THR A 74 31.35 -13.88 -24.39
C THR A 74 29.91 -13.60 -24.82
N ASN A 75 29.39 -12.40 -24.54
CA ASN A 75 28.06 -11.96 -24.96
C ASN A 75 27.92 -11.93 -26.49
N MET A 76 28.88 -11.32 -27.19
CA MET A 76 28.86 -11.24 -28.66
C MET A 76 28.99 -12.61 -29.33
N GLY A 77 29.77 -13.53 -28.75
CA GLY A 77 29.98 -14.90 -29.23
C GLY A 77 28.75 -15.79 -29.10
N LEU A 78 28.04 -15.70 -27.98
CA LEU A 78 26.92 -16.60 -27.69
C LEU A 78 25.56 -16.02 -28.08
N TRP A 79 25.35 -14.73 -27.85
CA TRP A 79 24.04 -14.07 -27.99
C TRP A 79 24.05 -12.91 -29.00
N GLY A 80 25.20 -12.60 -29.60
CA GLY A 80 25.35 -11.62 -30.67
C GLY A 80 25.27 -12.24 -32.07
N THR A 81 26.23 -11.91 -32.93
CA THR A 81 26.30 -12.51 -34.27
C THR A 81 26.65 -13.99 -34.18
N LYS A 82 25.75 -14.86 -34.64
CA LYS A 82 25.88 -16.32 -34.54
C LYS A 82 27.26 -16.81 -34.98
N VAL A 83 27.97 -17.47 -34.06
CA VAL A 83 29.14 -18.31 -34.36
C VAL A 83 28.65 -19.77 -34.38
N PRO A 84 28.40 -20.37 -35.56
CA PRO A 84 27.70 -21.66 -35.65
C PRO A 84 28.39 -22.83 -34.93
N ALA A 85 29.72 -22.73 -34.75
CA ALA A 85 30.54 -23.75 -34.10
C ALA A 85 30.46 -23.72 -32.56
N LEU A 86 30.06 -22.61 -31.95
CA LEU A 86 30.06 -22.45 -30.49
C LEU A 86 28.67 -22.78 -29.93
N ARG A 87 28.47 -24.02 -29.50
CA ARG A 87 27.24 -24.46 -28.82
C ARG A 87 27.50 -24.65 -27.33
N CYS A 88 27.17 -23.64 -26.54
CA CYS A 88 27.29 -23.71 -25.08
C CYS A 88 25.96 -23.41 -24.42
N SER A 89 25.64 -24.15 -23.36
CA SER A 89 24.49 -23.82 -22.52
C SER A 89 24.72 -22.45 -21.85
N PRO A 90 23.73 -21.53 -21.87
CA PRO A 90 23.83 -20.24 -21.20
C PRO A 90 24.20 -20.36 -19.71
N SER A 91 23.76 -21.42 -19.03
CA SER A 91 23.96 -21.60 -17.58
C SER A 91 25.43 -21.60 -17.15
N ALA A 92 26.32 -22.17 -17.97
CA ALA A 92 27.76 -22.23 -17.65
C ALA A 92 28.41 -20.84 -17.63
N VAL A 93 27.97 -19.96 -18.53
CA VAL A 93 28.47 -18.59 -18.64
C VAL A 93 27.84 -17.68 -17.58
N LEU A 94 26.54 -17.83 -17.34
CA LEU A 94 25.82 -16.99 -16.37
C LEU A 94 26.41 -17.09 -14.96
N LEU A 95 26.87 -18.27 -14.54
CA LEU A 95 27.57 -18.40 -13.25
C LEU A 95 28.87 -17.58 -13.18
N SER A 96 29.60 -17.46 -14.28
CA SER A 96 30.79 -16.61 -14.35
C SER A 96 30.44 -15.12 -14.30
N PHE A 97 29.32 -14.71 -14.91
CA PHE A 97 28.80 -13.35 -14.80
C PHE A 97 28.33 -13.02 -13.38
N LEU A 98 27.68 -13.97 -12.71
CA LEU A 98 27.30 -13.80 -11.30
C LEU A 98 28.53 -13.60 -10.40
N ARG A 99 29.60 -14.38 -10.64
CA ARG A 99 30.84 -14.27 -9.86
C ARG A 99 31.55 -12.95 -10.09
N VAL A 100 31.70 -12.50 -11.35
CA VAL A 100 32.46 -11.28 -11.66
C VAL A 100 31.83 -10.03 -11.03
N LEU A 101 30.51 -10.01 -10.80
CA LEU A 101 29.84 -8.89 -10.12
C LEU A 101 30.37 -8.62 -8.70
N ARG A 102 31.09 -9.57 -8.08
CA ARG A 102 31.78 -9.36 -6.80
C ARG A 102 32.93 -8.34 -6.88
N CYS A 103 33.45 -8.04 -8.08
CA CYS A 103 34.45 -6.98 -8.25
C CYS A 103 33.92 -5.57 -7.94
N ARG A 104 32.58 -5.39 -7.92
CA ARG A 104 31.91 -4.11 -7.65
C ARG A 104 32.45 -2.94 -8.48
N HIS A 105 32.68 -3.19 -9.77
CA HIS A 105 33.04 -2.15 -10.72
C HIS A 105 31.85 -1.83 -11.63
N PHE A 106 31.52 -0.53 -11.78
CA PHE A 106 30.31 -0.10 -12.50
C PHE A 106 30.37 -0.43 -14.00
N VAL A 107 31.55 -0.34 -14.65
CA VAL A 107 31.70 -0.68 -16.08
C VAL A 107 31.44 -2.17 -16.32
N VAL A 108 32.02 -3.06 -15.49
CA VAL A 108 31.79 -4.50 -15.59
C VAL A 108 30.31 -4.82 -15.33
N SER A 109 29.71 -4.16 -14.32
CA SER A 109 28.29 -4.33 -14.00
C SER A 109 27.38 -3.91 -15.16
N HIS A 110 27.73 -2.83 -15.86
CA HIS A 110 26.99 -2.36 -17.03
C HIS A 110 27.05 -3.37 -18.19
N GLU A 111 28.23 -3.90 -18.49
CA GLU A 111 28.38 -4.91 -19.55
C GLU A 111 27.66 -6.21 -19.21
N VAL A 112 27.69 -6.63 -17.95
CA VAL A 112 26.90 -7.79 -17.48
C VAL A 112 25.40 -7.52 -17.63
N ALA A 113 24.92 -6.33 -17.26
CA ALA A 113 23.52 -5.93 -17.42
C ALA A 113 23.07 -5.97 -18.90
N LEU A 114 23.86 -5.41 -19.81
CA LEU A 114 23.59 -5.46 -21.26
C LEU A 114 23.59 -6.90 -21.79
N SER A 115 24.47 -7.74 -21.27
CA SER A 115 24.59 -9.13 -21.69
C SER A 115 23.35 -9.94 -21.30
N ILE A 116 22.86 -9.79 -20.05
CA ILE A 116 21.62 -10.47 -19.62
C ILE A 116 20.38 -9.90 -20.31
N GLN A 117 20.33 -8.58 -20.55
CA GLN A 117 19.22 -7.94 -21.26
C GLN A 117 19.07 -8.55 -22.67
N ARG A 118 20.17 -8.65 -23.41
CA ARG A 118 20.19 -9.26 -24.74
C ARG A 118 19.75 -10.73 -24.70
N LEU A 119 20.24 -11.50 -23.74
CA LEU A 119 19.86 -12.91 -23.59
C LEU A 119 18.35 -13.06 -23.36
N ILE A 120 17.78 -12.27 -22.43
CA ILE A 120 16.36 -12.30 -22.08
C ILE A 120 15.50 -11.93 -23.30
N GLN A 121 15.89 -10.87 -24.02
CA GLN A 121 15.16 -10.42 -25.22
C GLN A 121 15.18 -11.45 -26.35
N LEU A 122 16.32 -12.10 -26.60
CA LEU A 122 16.48 -13.04 -27.72
C LEU A 122 15.96 -14.45 -27.42
N LYS A 123 16.13 -14.91 -26.17
CA LYS A 123 15.96 -16.32 -25.81
C LYS A 123 15.09 -16.56 -24.58
N GLY A 124 14.53 -15.53 -23.95
CA GLY A 124 13.74 -15.64 -22.71
C GLY A 124 12.76 -16.83 -22.65
N PRO A 125 11.90 -17.05 -23.67
CA PRO A 125 10.96 -18.18 -23.69
C PRO A 125 11.60 -19.56 -23.83
N GLU A 126 12.80 -19.65 -24.40
CA GLU A 126 13.54 -20.90 -24.59
C GLU A 126 14.37 -21.29 -23.36
N LEU A 127 14.50 -20.40 -22.36
CA LEU A 127 15.31 -20.65 -21.17
C LEU A 127 14.60 -21.57 -20.17
N THR A 128 15.37 -22.47 -19.58
CA THR A 128 14.91 -23.36 -18.50
C THR A 128 14.81 -22.63 -17.16
N GLU A 129 13.98 -23.13 -16.25
CA GLU A 129 13.78 -22.56 -14.91
C GLU A 129 15.10 -22.34 -14.12
N PRO A 130 16.06 -23.29 -14.03
CA PRO A 130 17.32 -23.04 -13.33
C PRO A 130 18.19 -21.94 -13.95
N THR A 131 18.04 -21.72 -15.27
CA THR A 131 18.72 -20.63 -15.97
C THR A 131 18.11 -19.29 -15.58
N TRP A 132 16.78 -19.23 -15.44
CA TRP A 132 16.07 -18.07 -14.92
C TRP A 132 16.40 -17.77 -13.46
N ASP A 133 16.56 -18.79 -12.61
CA ASP A 133 16.99 -18.59 -11.22
C ASP A 133 18.37 -17.92 -11.16
N THR A 134 19.31 -18.39 -12.01
CA THR A 134 20.63 -17.80 -12.13
C THR A 134 20.55 -16.35 -12.63
N LEU A 135 19.67 -16.06 -13.59
CA LEU A 135 19.43 -14.69 -14.07
C LEU A 135 18.88 -13.79 -12.96
N CYS A 136 17.93 -14.28 -12.16
CA CYS A 136 17.39 -13.54 -11.01
C CYS A 136 18.49 -13.23 -9.99
N HIS A 137 19.38 -14.18 -9.70
CA HIS A 137 20.54 -13.94 -8.83
C HIS A 137 21.54 -12.93 -9.40
N ILE A 138 21.77 -12.92 -10.71
CA ILE A 138 22.60 -11.89 -11.36
C ILE A 138 21.94 -10.52 -11.23
N MET A 139 20.64 -10.42 -11.51
CA MET A 139 19.88 -9.19 -11.34
C MET A 139 19.88 -8.72 -9.88
N GLU A 140 19.77 -9.63 -8.92
CA GLU A 140 19.88 -9.32 -7.50
C GLU A 140 21.26 -8.76 -7.12
N ALA A 141 22.34 -9.38 -7.61
CA ALA A 141 23.71 -8.90 -7.41
C ALA A 141 23.94 -7.53 -8.08
N LEU A 142 23.33 -7.28 -9.25
CA LEU A 142 23.33 -5.96 -9.87
C LEU A 142 22.61 -4.92 -8.99
N ALA A 143 21.46 -5.27 -8.40
CA ALA A 143 20.75 -4.39 -7.48
C ALA A 143 21.58 -4.06 -6.23
N ASP A 144 22.29 -5.04 -5.66
CA ASP A 144 23.20 -4.81 -4.53
C ASP A 144 24.38 -3.92 -4.91
N ASN A 145 24.95 -4.14 -6.09
CA ASN A 145 26.02 -3.30 -6.61
C ASN A 145 25.54 -1.85 -6.84
N MET A 146 24.34 -1.65 -7.38
CA MET A 146 23.76 -0.31 -7.52
C MET A 146 23.62 0.40 -6.17
N ALA A 147 23.08 -0.28 -5.16
CA ALA A 147 22.96 0.27 -3.81
C ALA A 147 24.33 0.57 -3.18
N PHE A 148 25.37 -0.22 -3.49
CA PHE A 148 26.74 0.07 -3.10
C PHE A 148 27.28 1.33 -3.80
N TYR A 149 27.07 1.47 -5.11
CA TYR A 149 27.53 2.64 -5.88
C TYR A 149 26.88 3.94 -5.42
N ASP A 150 25.59 3.91 -5.08
CA ASP A 150 24.87 5.07 -4.54
C ASP A 150 25.48 5.53 -3.21
N LYS A 151 25.80 4.59 -2.30
CA LYS A 151 26.44 4.89 -1.01
C LYS A 151 27.86 5.44 -1.17
N SER A 152 28.58 4.96 -2.18
CA SER A 152 29.94 5.42 -2.49
C SER A 152 30.00 6.72 -3.30
N GLY A 153 28.85 7.29 -3.70
CA GLY A 153 28.80 8.55 -4.45
C GLY A 153 29.24 8.44 -5.91
N ILE A 154 29.21 7.24 -6.50
CA ILE A 154 29.66 7.01 -7.88
C ILE A 154 28.54 7.43 -8.85
N ILE A 155 28.63 8.66 -9.36
CA ILE A 155 27.63 9.31 -10.25
C ILE A 155 27.44 8.54 -11.58
N HIS A 156 28.45 7.77 -12.03
CA HIS A 156 28.43 7.06 -13.30
C HIS A 156 27.59 5.76 -13.31
N ASN A 157 26.89 5.42 -12.22
CA ASN A 157 26.02 4.24 -12.13
C ASN A 157 24.70 4.34 -12.95
N ASN A 158 24.34 5.52 -13.43
CA ASN A 158 23.06 5.74 -14.13
C ASN A 158 22.83 4.76 -15.31
N LYS A 159 23.89 4.40 -16.05
CA LYS A 159 23.78 3.45 -17.17
C LYS A 159 23.40 2.04 -16.72
N VAL A 160 23.98 1.56 -15.61
CA VAL A 160 23.62 0.24 -15.03
C VAL A 160 22.17 0.26 -14.58
N ARG A 161 21.78 1.33 -13.87
CA ARG A 161 20.42 1.54 -13.37
C ARG A 161 19.37 1.55 -14.48
N THR A 162 19.58 2.31 -15.54
CA THR A 162 18.68 2.36 -16.70
C THR A 162 18.55 0.98 -17.34
N THR A 163 19.68 0.34 -17.66
CA THR A 163 19.68 -1.00 -18.30
C THR A 163 18.98 -2.04 -17.42
N PHE A 164 19.23 -2.00 -16.11
CA PHE A 164 18.61 -2.90 -15.15
C PHE A 164 17.08 -2.73 -15.11
N HIS A 165 16.57 -1.50 -14.99
CA HIS A 165 15.14 -1.26 -14.93
C HIS A 165 14.43 -1.55 -16.26
N GLU A 166 15.04 -1.23 -17.40
CA GLU A 166 14.51 -1.62 -18.72
C GLU A 166 14.43 -3.15 -18.87
N THR A 167 15.45 -3.87 -18.38
CA THR A 167 15.45 -5.33 -18.38
C THR A 167 14.34 -5.87 -17.47
N LEU A 168 14.16 -5.28 -16.29
CA LEU A 168 13.11 -5.68 -15.36
C LEU A 168 11.70 -5.38 -15.92
N ASP A 169 11.53 -4.27 -16.65
CA ASP A 169 10.29 -3.95 -17.36
C ASP A 169 9.94 -5.02 -18.40
N ASP A 170 10.91 -5.45 -19.21
CA ASP A 170 10.72 -6.54 -20.20
C ASP A 170 10.38 -7.88 -19.51
N VAL A 171 11.09 -8.21 -18.43
CA VAL A 171 10.81 -9.40 -17.62
C VAL A 171 9.39 -9.37 -17.05
N GLU A 172 8.93 -8.23 -16.52
CA GLU A 172 7.55 -8.09 -16.01
C GLU A 172 6.50 -8.27 -17.12
N VAL A 173 6.72 -7.72 -18.30
CA VAL A 173 5.82 -7.90 -19.45
C VAL A 173 5.74 -9.37 -19.84
N LYS A 174 6.89 -10.04 -19.96
CA LYS A 174 6.98 -11.46 -20.30
C LYS A 174 6.36 -12.36 -19.22
N LEU A 175 6.55 -12.02 -17.94
CA LEU A 175 5.94 -12.74 -16.81
C LEU A 175 4.42 -12.66 -16.86
N ARG A 176 3.84 -11.46 -17.09
CA ARG A 176 2.39 -11.29 -17.22
C ARG A 176 1.79 -12.08 -18.38
N ARG A 177 2.53 -12.18 -19.50
CA ARG A 177 2.11 -12.96 -20.67
C ARG A 177 2.36 -14.46 -20.54
N HIS A 178 2.92 -14.92 -19.43
CA HIS A 178 3.29 -16.32 -19.20
C HIS A 178 4.24 -16.85 -20.29
N GLU A 179 5.09 -15.97 -20.85
CA GLU A 179 6.04 -16.30 -21.93
C GLU A 179 7.36 -16.88 -21.40
N ILE A 180 7.58 -16.88 -20.08
CA ILE A 180 8.82 -17.30 -19.45
C ILE A 180 8.57 -18.32 -18.35
N SER A 181 9.50 -19.27 -18.23
CA SER A 181 9.49 -20.35 -17.24
C SER A 181 10.08 -19.93 -15.88
N ALA A 182 10.05 -18.63 -15.57
CA ALA A 182 10.72 -18.08 -14.39
C ALA A 182 9.86 -18.22 -13.13
N ASN A 183 10.50 -18.42 -11.98
CA ASN A 183 9.81 -18.39 -10.71
C ASN A 183 9.32 -16.96 -10.39
N ALA A 184 8.00 -16.76 -10.48
CA ALA A 184 7.36 -15.48 -10.19
C ALA A 184 7.75 -14.91 -8.82
N GLU A 185 7.96 -15.77 -7.80
CA GLU A 185 8.35 -15.33 -6.46
C GLU A 185 9.71 -14.62 -6.46
N MET A 186 10.69 -15.14 -7.20
CA MET A 186 12.03 -14.52 -7.28
C MET A 186 11.98 -13.18 -8.00
N ILE A 187 11.18 -13.06 -9.06
CA ILE A 187 11.01 -11.80 -9.78
C ILE A 187 10.33 -10.75 -8.88
N TYR A 188 9.25 -11.13 -8.17
CA TYR A 188 8.58 -10.21 -7.26
C TYR A 188 9.44 -9.84 -6.04
N ASN A 189 10.26 -10.76 -5.50
CA ASN A 189 11.28 -10.44 -4.49
C ASN A 189 12.27 -9.39 -4.99
N LEU A 190 12.72 -9.52 -6.24
CA LEU A 190 13.61 -8.55 -6.88
C LEU A 190 12.93 -7.18 -7.04
N ILE A 191 11.70 -7.13 -7.56
CA ILE A 191 10.92 -5.89 -7.68
C ILE A 191 10.74 -5.24 -6.32
N GLU A 192 10.45 -6.03 -5.28
CA GLU A 192 10.27 -5.56 -3.92
C GLU A 192 11.54 -4.92 -3.35
N LYS A 193 12.71 -5.51 -3.64
CA LYS A 193 14.03 -4.99 -3.25
C LYS A 193 14.28 -3.59 -3.81
N VAL A 194 13.86 -3.34 -5.06
CA VAL A 194 14.05 -2.05 -5.76
C VAL A 194 12.79 -1.17 -5.82
N ALA A 195 11.75 -1.45 -5.04
CA ALA A 195 10.42 -0.83 -5.16
C ALA A 195 10.42 0.71 -5.09
N ASN A 196 11.38 1.30 -4.38
CA ASN A 196 11.52 2.76 -4.28
C ASN A 196 11.82 3.42 -5.64
N ASP A 197 12.58 2.73 -6.50
CA ASP A 197 13.00 3.24 -7.80
C ASP A 197 12.07 2.78 -8.94
N ARG A 198 11.08 1.94 -8.62
CA ARG A 198 10.11 1.40 -9.59
C ARG A 198 8.91 2.33 -9.80
N PRO A 199 8.31 2.32 -11.02
CA PRO A 199 7.05 3.01 -11.27
C PRO A 199 5.92 2.39 -10.44
N GLU A 200 4.91 3.20 -10.11
CA GLU A 200 3.79 2.77 -9.25
C GLU A 200 3.05 1.56 -9.81
N ALA A 201 2.86 1.50 -11.13
CA ALA A 201 2.19 0.38 -11.79
C ALA A 201 2.89 -0.97 -11.55
N SER A 202 4.24 -1.00 -11.56
CA SER A 202 5.02 -2.21 -11.26
C SER A 202 4.81 -2.63 -9.80
N VAL A 203 4.85 -1.67 -8.87
CA VAL A 203 4.65 -1.96 -7.44
C VAL A 203 3.20 -2.34 -7.13
N PHE A 204 2.20 -1.83 -7.86
CA PHE A 204 0.82 -2.27 -7.72
C PHE A 204 0.62 -3.74 -8.08
N ASN A 205 1.26 -4.20 -9.16
CA ASN A 205 1.23 -5.62 -9.54
C ASN A 205 1.90 -6.49 -8.45
N LEU A 206 3.01 -6.02 -7.89
CA LEU A 206 3.65 -6.68 -6.74
C LEU A 206 2.69 -6.76 -5.54
N ILE A 207 2.03 -5.65 -5.18
CA ILE A 207 1.08 -5.62 -4.07
C ILE A 207 -0.07 -6.60 -4.30
N GLU A 208 -0.63 -6.62 -5.51
CA GLU A 208 -1.70 -7.55 -5.88
C GLU A 208 -1.25 -9.01 -5.81
N TYR A 209 -0.05 -9.31 -6.32
CA TYR A 209 0.54 -10.64 -6.23
C TYR A 209 0.73 -11.10 -4.77
N ARG A 210 1.26 -10.20 -3.91
CA ARG A 210 1.45 -10.48 -2.48
C ARG A 210 0.13 -10.66 -1.75
N ALA A 211 -0.83 -9.76 -1.99
CA ALA A 211 -2.16 -9.81 -1.40
C ALA A 211 -2.87 -11.13 -1.73
N ASN A 212 -2.82 -11.58 -2.98
CA ASN A 212 -3.43 -12.84 -3.42
C ASN A 212 -2.78 -14.09 -2.81
N LYS A 213 -1.53 -13.99 -2.34
CA LYS A 213 -0.85 -15.07 -1.62
C LYS A 213 -1.17 -15.12 -0.12
N ILE A 214 -1.69 -14.03 0.44
CA ILE A 214 -2.12 -13.98 1.83
C ILE A 214 -3.49 -14.68 1.91
N SER A 215 -3.47 -15.93 2.38
CA SER A 215 -4.65 -16.76 2.52
C SER A 215 -4.65 -17.43 3.88
N ALA A 216 -5.81 -17.45 4.54
CA ALA A 216 -5.99 -18.13 5.82
C ALA A 216 -5.66 -19.63 5.79
N SER A 217 -5.66 -20.25 4.61
CA SER A 217 -5.27 -21.66 4.44
C SER A 217 -3.77 -21.91 4.62
N ARG A 218 -2.93 -20.87 4.63
CA ARG A 218 -1.47 -21.01 4.75
C ARG A 218 -1.01 -20.77 6.20
N PRO A 219 0.00 -21.50 6.67
CA PRO A 219 0.56 -21.26 8.00
C PRO A 219 1.15 -19.86 8.08
N LYS A 220 1.02 -19.22 9.25
CA LYS A 220 1.56 -17.88 9.55
C LYS A 220 1.06 -16.76 8.60
N TRP A 221 -0.09 -16.91 7.98
CA TRP A 221 -0.63 -15.90 7.06
C TRP A 221 -0.83 -14.53 7.71
N LEU A 222 -1.18 -14.47 9.01
CA LEU A 222 -1.25 -13.20 9.77
C LEU A 222 0.11 -12.52 9.90
N GLN A 223 1.20 -13.29 10.04
CA GLN A 223 2.56 -12.74 10.03
C GLN A 223 2.88 -12.17 8.65
N ALA A 224 2.55 -12.90 7.57
CA ALA A 224 2.74 -12.42 6.21
C ALA A 224 1.93 -11.14 5.93
N LEU A 225 0.70 -11.03 6.45
CA LEU A 225 -0.11 -9.82 6.37
C LEU A 225 0.52 -8.65 7.16
N ASN A 226 1.10 -8.93 8.32
CA ASN A 226 1.81 -7.92 9.09
C ASN A 226 3.05 -7.41 8.34
N GLU A 227 3.87 -8.31 7.79
CA GLU A 227 5.04 -7.97 6.97
C GLU A 227 4.63 -7.16 5.72
N PHE A 228 3.52 -7.53 5.08
CA PHE A 228 2.93 -6.79 3.97
C PHE A 228 2.56 -5.35 4.38
N MET A 229 1.87 -5.16 5.51
CA MET A 229 1.50 -3.83 5.98
C MET A 229 2.71 -3.00 6.41
N GLU A 230 3.67 -3.60 7.11
CA GLU A 230 4.91 -2.93 7.50
C GLU A 230 5.65 -2.42 6.25
N ARG A 231 5.76 -3.25 5.21
CA ARG A 231 6.49 -2.92 3.98
C ARG A 231 5.77 -1.86 3.13
N PHE A 232 4.51 -2.08 2.77
CA PHE A 232 3.84 -1.25 1.75
C PHE A 232 3.06 -0.06 2.33
N PHE A 233 2.62 -0.13 3.59
CA PHE A 233 1.89 0.97 4.23
C PHE A 233 2.79 1.82 5.13
N LYS A 234 3.58 1.23 6.03
CA LYS A 234 4.34 2.00 7.03
C LYS A 234 5.72 2.47 6.54
N GLN A 235 6.48 1.62 5.85
CA GLN A 235 7.82 1.97 5.35
C GLN A 235 7.80 2.75 4.03
N SER A 236 6.76 2.60 3.22
CA SER A 236 6.63 3.28 1.94
C SER A 236 6.41 4.78 2.11
N ARG A 237 7.10 5.60 1.32
CA ARG A 237 6.91 7.05 1.26
C ARG A 237 5.94 7.51 0.17
N LYS A 238 5.58 6.63 -0.78
CA LYS A 238 4.74 6.96 -1.93
C LYS A 238 3.26 6.83 -1.55
N THR A 239 2.52 7.92 -1.60
CA THR A 239 1.09 8.01 -1.26
C THR A 239 0.27 6.90 -1.89
N ASN A 240 0.33 6.73 -3.21
CA ASN A 240 -0.52 5.79 -3.93
C ASN A 240 -0.20 4.32 -3.60
N ILE A 241 1.05 4.01 -3.23
CA ILE A 241 1.45 2.68 -2.77
C ILE A 241 0.80 2.38 -1.41
N ARG A 242 0.84 3.35 -0.47
CA ARG A 242 0.20 3.21 0.84
C ARG A 242 -1.30 3.04 0.71
N VAL A 243 -1.94 3.82 -0.17
CA VAL A 243 -3.37 3.71 -0.48
C VAL A 243 -3.70 2.34 -1.07
N LYS A 244 -2.92 1.84 -2.03
CA LYS A 244 -3.13 0.51 -2.62
C LYS A 244 -3.01 -0.60 -1.57
N ALA A 245 -2.07 -0.49 -0.62
CA ALA A 245 -1.94 -1.43 0.49
C ALA A 245 -3.20 -1.44 1.39
N ILE A 246 -3.76 -0.28 1.72
CA ILE A 246 -5.03 -0.16 2.46
C ILE A 246 -6.17 -0.82 1.70
N VAL A 247 -6.29 -0.56 0.39
CA VAL A 247 -7.34 -1.16 -0.44
C VAL A 247 -7.21 -2.68 -0.50
N SER A 248 -5.99 -3.21 -0.62
CA SER A 248 -5.75 -4.66 -0.56
C SER A 248 -6.07 -5.24 0.82
N LEU A 249 -5.85 -4.51 1.91
CA LEU A 249 -6.26 -4.95 3.25
C LEU A 249 -7.79 -5.07 3.37
N ILE A 250 -8.57 -4.16 2.78
CA ILE A 250 -10.03 -4.28 2.73
C ILE A 250 -10.42 -5.60 2.05
N GLN A 251 -9.84 -5.90 0.89
CA GLN A 251 -10.13 -7.13 0.14
C GLN A 251 -9.77 -8.40 0.93
N ILE A 252 -8.59 -8.41 1.58
CA ILE A 252 -8.17 -9.53 2.42
C ILE A 252 -9.11 -9.70 3.61
N MET A 253 -9.55 -8.60 4.22
CA MET A 253 -10.52 -8.65 5.32
C MET A 253 -11.84 -9.24 4.84
N ASP A 254 -12.39 -8.78 3.71
CA ASP A 254 -13.69 -9.25 3.20
C ASP A 254 -13.71 -10.75 2.92
N ILE A 255 -12.60 -11.32 2.44
CA ILE A 255 -12.47 -12.77 2.21
C ILE A 255 -12.40 -13.55 3.52
N ASN A 256 -11.73 -13.03 4.54
CA ASN A 256 -11.40 -13.79 5.76
C ASN A 256 -12.25 -13.42 6.99
N ARG A 257 -13.12 -12.42 6.87
CA ARG A 257 -13.91 -11.83 7.97
C ARG A 257 -14.65 -12.86 8.80
N ALA A 258 -15.32 -13.81 8.15
CA ALA A 258 -16.19 -14.78 8.81
C ALA A 258 -15.49 -15.63 9.88
N ALA A 259 -14.17 -15.85 9.74
CA ALA A 259 -13.41 -16.69 10.65
C ALA A 259 -12.31 -15.94 11.42
N TYR A 260 -11.82 -14.80 10.91
CA TYR A 260 -10.62 -14.14 11.43
C TYR A 260 -10.79 -12.63 11.66
N GLU A 261 -12.03 -12.13 11.78
CA GLU A 261 -12.27 -10.70 12.03
C GLU A 261 -11.51 -10.21 13.27
N GLU A 262 -11.60 -10.92 14.39
CA GLU A 262 -11.01 -10.46 15.67
C GLU A 262 -9.47 -10.42 15.60
N GLU A 263 -8.83 -11.43 15.03
CA GLU A 263 -7.37 -11.49 14.92
C GLU A 263 -6.82 -10.46 13.93
N ILE A 264 -7.52 -10.21 12.81
CA ILE A 264 -7.13 -9.15 11.86
C ILE A 264 -7.27 -7.79 12.55
N LEU A 265 -8.38 -7.54 13.24
CA LEU A 265 -8.59 -6.28 13.95
C LEU A 265 -7.49 -6.05 14.99
N GLU A 266 -7.23 -7.03 15.86
CA GLU A 266 -6.26 -6.90 16.95
C GLU A 266 -4.82 -6.80 16.47
N ARG A 267 -4.40 -7.65 15.52
CA ARG A 267 -2.98 -7.77 15.14
C ARG A 267 -2.57 -6.87 13.99
N ILE A 268 -3.53 -6.40 13.18
CA ILE A 268 -3.25 -5.58 12.00
C ILE A 268 -3.93 -4.22 12.12
N VAL A 269 -5.24 -4.15 12.30
CA VAL A 269 -5.93 -2.85 12.24
C VAL A 269 -5.51 -1.93 13.39
N MET A 270 -5.54 -2.42 14.64
CA MET A 270 -5.22 -1.58 15.80
C MET A 270 -3.77 -1.06 15.77
N PRO A 271 -2.74 -1.88 15.48
CA PRO A 271 -1.36 -1.39 15.44
C PRO A 271 -1.09 -0.34 14.35
N TYR A 272 -1.72 -0.48 13.17
CA TYR A 272 -1.42 0.40 12.03
C TYR A 272 -2.32 1.64 11.96
N PHE A 273 -3.56 1.59 12.47
CA PHE A 273 -4.54 2.66 12.25
C PHE A 273 -4.97 3.41 13.53
N SER A 274 -4.56 2.97 14.72
CA SER A 274 -4.90 3.66 15.98
C SER A 274 -4.50 5.15 16.02
N ASN A 275 -3.38 5.50 15.37
CA ASN A 275 -2.87 6.86 15.29
C ASN A 275 -3.04 7.52 13.92
N ILE A 276 -3.99 7.05 13.10
CA ILE A 276 -4.21 7.59 11.75
C ILE A 276 -4.56 9.09 11.73
N HIS A 277 -5.12 9.62 12.82
CA HIS A 277 -5.37 11.05 12.99
C HIS A 277 -4.08 11.91 12.89
N GLN A 278 -2.90 11.31 13.11
CA GLN A 278 -1.61 12.01 13.00
C GLN A 278 -1.06 12.02 11.57
N GLU A 279 -1.65 11.25 10.65
CA GLU A 279 -1.20 11.18 9.26
C GLU A 279 -1.34 12.55 8.56
N ALA A 280 -0.27 12.98 7.90
CA ALA A 280 -0.23 14.27 7.23
C ALA A 280 -0.95 14.20 5.87
N ASP A 281 -0.77 13.10 5.15
CA ASP A 281 -1.31 12.91 3.80
C ASP A 281 -2.83 12.68 3.83
N LEU A 282 -3.58 13.65 3.30
CA LEU A 282 -5.04 13.59 3.20
C LEU A 282 -5.53 12.39 2.39
N VAL A 283 -4.84 12.00 1.32
CA VAL A 283 -5.26 10.89 0.46
C VAL A 283 -5.14 9.57 1.22
N VAL A 284 -4.07 9.40 2.00
CA VAL A 284 -3.89 8.23 2.90
C VAL A 284 -4.93 8.24 4.01
N ARG A 285 -5.18 9.39 4.66
CA ARG A 285 -6.25 9.51 5.67
C ARG A 285 -7.61 9.16 5.11
N THR A 286 -7.93 9.62 3.90
CA THR A 286 -9.20 9.33 3.22
C THR A 286 -9.34 7.83 2.93
N ALA A 287 -8.28 7.17 2.46
CA ALA A 287 -8.29 5.72 2.25
C ALA A 287 -8.48 4.95 3.56
N ALA A 288 -7.81 5.37 4.63
CA ALA A 288 -7.94 4.77 5.95
C ALA A 288 -9.34 5.01 6.56
N ALA A 289 -9.94 6.18 6.36
CA ALA A 289 -11.32 6.46 6.74
C ALA A 289 -12.29 5.47 6.07
N ARG A 290 -12.12 5.21 4.76
CA ARG A 290 -12.92 4.20 4.04
C ARG A 290 -12.76 2.82 4.66
N LEU A 291 -11.51 2.38 4.92
CA LEU A 291 -11.25 1.11 5.60
C LEU A 291 -11.99 1.04 6.94
N LEU A 292 -11.82 2.03 7.82
CA LEU A 292 -12.44 2.04 9.14
C LEU A 292 -13.97 1.95 9.07
N ILE A 293 -14.59 2.68 8.15
CA ILE A 293 -16.04 2.61 7.93
C ILE A 293 -16.48 1.23 7.45
N GLU A 294 -15.78 0.62 6.48
CA GLU A 294 -16.11 -0.73 6.00
C GLU A 294 -15.92 -1.80 7.09
N LEU A 295 -14.95 -1.61 7.99
CA LEU A 295 -14.78 -2.47 9.16
C LEU A 295 -15.97 -2.33 10.12
N ILE A 296 -16.31 -1.10 10.51
CA ILE A 296 -17.37 -0.78 11.48
C ILE A 296 -18.76 -1.20 10.96
N LEU A 297 -19.05 -1.00 9.67
CA LEU A 297 -20.31 -1.37 9.05
C LEU A 297 -20.68 -2.84 9.29
N HIS A 298 -19.67 -3.71 9.21
CA HIS A 298 -19.82 -5.16 9.25
C HIS A 298 -19.36 -5.78 10.57
N CYS A 299 -18.77 -5.01 11.48
CA CYS A 299 -18.34 -5.51 12.79
C CYS A 299 -19.52 -5.52 13.78
N ASP A 300 -19.78 -6.66 14.39
CA ASP A 300 -20.78 -6.82 15.47
C ASP A 300 -20.13 -7.17 16.82
N SER A 301 -18.78 -7.21 16.87
CA SER A 301 -18.01 -7.52 18.08
C SER A 301 -17.79 -6.31 18.99
N LYS A 302 -17.24 -6.55 20.19
CA LYS A 302 -16.85 -5.49 21.13
C LYS A 302 -15.81 -4.51 20.56
N ARG A 303 -15.05 -4.94 19.55
CA ARG A 303 -14.06 -4.11 18.85
C ARG A 303 -14.68 -2.96 18.06
N PHE A 304 -15.99 -3.02 17.79
CA PHE A 304 -16.73 -1.93 17.16
C PHE A 304 -16.52 -0.60 17.89
N LEU A 305 -16.55 -0.59 19.23
CA LEU A 305 -16.37 0.64 20.02
C LEU A 305 -14.93 1.14 19.93
N GLU A 306 -13.93 0.26 19.97
CA GLU A 306 -12.51 0.62 19.80
C GLU A 306 -12.27 1.25 18.42
N LEU A 307 -12.89 0.72 17.36
CA LEU A 307 -12.82 1.30 16.02
C LEU A 307 -13.48 2.70 15.97
N LEU A 308 -14.61 2.88 16.66
CA LEU A 308 -15.26 4.18 16.76
C LEU A 308 -14.41 5.21 17.51
N ASP A 309 -13.63 4.81 18.50
CA ASP A 309 -12.72 5.72 19.21
C ASP A 309 -11.59 6.21 18.27
N ILE A 310 -11.14 5.37 17.33
CA ILE A 310 -10.19 5.79 16.27
C ILE A 310 -10.87 6.78 15.32
N VAL A 311 -12.11 6.49 14.90
CA VAL A 311 -12.90 7.38 14.04
C VAL A 311 -13.18 8.71 14.71
N GLU A 312 -13.47 8.73 16.02
CA GLU A 312 -13.69 9.95 16.80
C GLU A 312 -12.48 10.88 16.76
N LYS A 313 -11.28 10.34 17.00
CA LYS A 313 -10.03 11.12 16.90
C LYS A 313 -9.82 11.68 15.49
N LEU A 314 -10.10 10.89 14.46
CA LEU A 314 -9.96 11.34 13.08
C LEU A 314 -10.99 12.42 12.72
N LEU A 315 -12.23 12.28 13.19
CA LEU A 315 -13.33 13.22 12.99
C LEU A 315 -13.07 14.57 13.68
N ASN A 316 -12.41 14.55 14.84
CA ASN A 316 -12.12 15.75 15.64
C ASN A 316 -10.75 16.38 15.36
N ARG A 317 -9.86 15.69 14.61
CA ARG A 317 -8.53 16.17 14.21
C ARG A 317 -8.49 17.63 13.75
N PRO A 318 -9.42 18.13 12.89
CA PRO A 318 -9.41 19.52 12.44
C PRO A 318 -9.56 20.52 13.60
N PHE A 319 -10.26 20.18 14.67
CA PHE A 319 -10.43 21.07 15.82
C PHE A 319 -9.24 21.08 16.78
N GLU A 320 -8.37 20.07 16.70
CA GLU A 320 -7.20 19.91 17.57
C GLU A 320 -5.92 20.45 16.93
N VAL A 321 -5.74 20.18 15.63
CA VAL A 321 -4.47 20.43 14.92
C VAL A 321 -4.51 21.73 14.11
N HIS A 322 -5.70 22.23 13.76
CA HIS A 322 -5.77 23.30 12.79
C HIS A 322 -5.38 24.65 13.37
N ASP A 323 -4.50 25.35 12.65
CA ASP A 323 -4.15 26.73 12.93
C ASP A 323 -5.36 27.63 12.60
N PRO A 324 -5.84 28.48 13.53
CA PRO A 324 -6.98 29.35 13.31
C PRO A 324 -6.83 30.34 12.13
N VAL A 325 -5.62 30.49 11.57
CA VAL A 325 -5.36 31.37 10.43
C VAL A 325 -5.69 30.70 9.08
N VAL A 326 -5.64 29.37 8.99
CA VAL A 326 -5.86 28.65 7.74
C VAL A 326 -7.36 28.39 7.56
N ARG A 327 -7.87 28.65 6.35
CA ARG A 327 -9.26 28.34 5.98
C ARG A 327 -9.31 27.04 5.21
N LEU A 328 -10.03 26.05 5.73
CA LEU A 328 -10.27 24.79 5.03
C LEU A 328 -11.21 25.00 3.85
N CYS A 329 -10.97 24.26 2.76
CA CYS A 329 -11.95 24.10 1.69
C CYS A 329 -12.44 22.64 1.64
N GLU A 330 -13.43 22.37 0.79
CA GLU A 330 -13.99 21.03 0.63
C GLU A 330 -12.93 19.98 0.22
N ALA A 331 -11.92 20.40 -0.57
CA ALA A 331 -10.83 19.53 -0.99
C ALA A 331 -9.92 19.10 0.18
N ASP A 332 -9.88 19.84 1.28
CA ASP A 332 -9.01 19.56 2.44
C ASP A 332 -9.64 18.59 3.45
N ILE A 333 -10.93 18.28 3.28
CA ILE A 333 -11.75 17.57 4.27
C ILE A 333 -12.40 16.29 3.71
N GLN A 334 -11.82 15.75 2.63
CA GLN A 334 -12.35 14.56 1.95
C GLN A 334 -12.43 13.33 2.87
N ASP A 335 -11.51 13.21 3.83
CA ASP A 335 -11.53 12.20 4.87
C ASP A 335 -12.76 12.34 5.79
N LEU A 336 -13.10 13.57 6.20
CA LEU A 336 -14.28 13.83 7.05
C LEU A 336 -15.59 13.55 6.33
N ILE A 337 -15.70 13.94 5.05
CA ILE A 337 -16.90 13.67 4.25
C ILE A 337 -17.15 12.17 4.19
N VAL A 338 -16.11 11.38 3.86
CA VAL A 338 -16.17 9.92 3.85
C VAL A 338 -16.56 9.34 5.21
N LEU A 339 -15.99 9.85 6.30
CA LEU A 339 -16.34 9.38 7.65
C LEU A 339 -17.80 9.66 7.98
N VAL A 340 -18.28 10.88 7.76
CA VAL A 340 -19.63 11.30 8.14
C VAL A 340 -20.68 10.57 7.31
N GLU A 341 -20.50 10.47 6.00
CA GLU A 341 -21.37 9.66 5.14
C GLU A 341 -21.35 8.18 5.55
N GLY A 342 -20.15 7.66 5.84
CA GLY A 342 -19.95 6.29 6.30
C GLY A 342 -20.62 5.98 7.64
N LEU A 343 -20.52 6.89 8.60
CA LEU A 343 -21.15 6.80 9.92
C LEU A 343 -22.67 6.88 9.80
N ILE A 344 -23.21 7.81 9.01
CA ILE A 344 -24.65 7.92 8.75
C ILE A 344 -25.16 6.61 8.11
N ARG A 345 -24.49 6.10 7.07
CA ARG A 345 -24.82 4.81 6.45
C ARG A 345 -24.80 3.68 7.48
N THR A 346 -23.78 3.62 8.31
CA THR A 346 -23.64 2.58 9.34
C THR A 346 -24.73 2.69 10.40
N PHE A 347 -25.06 3.91 10.84
CA PHE A 347 -26.15 4.18 11.77
C PHE A 347 -27.46 3.63 11.22
N LEU A 348 -27.81 3.95 9.97
CA LEU A 348 -29.07 3.51 9.36
C LEU A 348 -29.16 1.99 9.22
N VAL A 349 -28.04 1.30 8.95
CA VAL A 349 -27.98 -0.16 8.90
C VAL A 349 -28.08 -0.79 10.29
N LYS A 350 -27.33 -0.27 11.27
CA LYS A 350 -27.27 -0.81 12.64
C LYS A 350 -28.48 -0.42 13.49
N LEU A 351 -29.26 0.60 13.12
CA LEU A 351 -30.47 1.05 13.82
C LEU A 351 -31.48 -0.10 14.03
N TYR A 352 -31.53 -1.04 13.09
CA TYR A 352 -32.44 -2.17 13.11
C TYR A 352 -31.77 -3.48 13.52
N ARG A 353 -30.62 -3.42 14.21
CA ARG A 353 -29.85 -4.58 14.67
C ARG A 353 -29.36 -4.38 16.10
N LEU A 354 -29.11 -5.49 16.79
CA LEU A 354 -28.39 -5.47 18.06
C LEU A 354 -26.87 -5.55 17.83
N PRO A 355 -26.05 -5.01 18.75
CA PRO A 355 -26.45 -4.24 19.93
C PRO A 355 -26.79 -2.79 19.59
N SER A 356 -27.87 -2.28 20.21
CA SER A 356 -28.36 -0.89 20.06
C SER A 356 -27.33 0.18 20.43
N LEU A 357 -26.38 -0.17 21.30
CA LEU A 357 -25.29 0.70 21.75
C LEU A 357 -24.43 1.21 20.57
N HIS A 358 -24.28 0.41 19.51
CA HIS A 358 -23.53 0.81 18.31
C HIS A 358 -24.12 2.07 17.67
N THR A 359 -25.43 2.06 17.46
CA THR A 359 -26.21 3.16 16.90
C THR A 359 -26.16 4.39 17.80
N ILE A 360 -26.29 4.20 19.11
CA ILE A 360 -26.21 5.28 20.10
C ILE A 360 -24.84 5.97 20.06
N ARG A 361 -23.74 5.20 20.02
CA ARG A 361 -22.38 5.77 19.95
C ARG A 361 -22.18 6.58 18.68
N ILE A 362 -22.63 6.08 17.53
CA ILE A 362 -22.55 6.84 16.26
C ILE A 362 -23.33 8.16 16.35
N PHE A 363 -24.54 8.14 16.92
CA PHE A 363 -25.33 9.37 17.10
C PHE A 363 -24.54 10.42 17.89
N TYR A 364 -23.96 10.03 19.03
CA TYR A 364 -23.21 10.96 19.86
C TYR A 364 -21.91 11.45 19.20
N LEU A 365 -21.28 10.67 18.32
CA LEU A 365 -20.12 11.13 17.54
C LEU A 365 -20.51 12.21 16.54
N LEU A 366 -21.57 11.99 15.77
CA LEU A 366 -22.05 12.96 14.77
C LEU A 366 -22.52 14.26 15.43
N VAL A 367 -23.31 14.15 16.50
CA VAL A 367 -23.78 15.32 17.25
C VAL A 367 -22.61 16.01 17.98
N GLY A 368 -21.68 15.25 18.54
CA GLY A 368 -20.48 15.80 19.17
C GLY A 368 -19.60 16.59 18.21
N HIS A 369 -19.49 16.14 16.95
CA HIS A 369 -18.79 16.89 15.91
C HIS A 369 -19.47 18.24 15.59
N LEU A 370 -20.81 18.28 15.54
CA LEU A 370 -21.54 19.54 15.41
C LEU A 370 -21.32 20.45 16.62
N GLU A 371 -21.38 19.93 17.83
CA GLU A 371 -21.12 20.71 19.05
C GLU A 371 -19.73 21.34 19.02
N ALA A 372 -18.70 20.56 18.67
CA ALA A 372 -17.32 21.03 18.52
C ALA A 372 -17.18 22.10 17.43
N HIS A 373 -17.91 21.95 16.31
CA HIS A 373 -17.96 22.97 15.28
C HIS A 373 -18.52 24.29 15.83
N TYR A 374 -19.65 24.26 16.52
CA TYR A 374 -20.25 25.48 17.07
C TYR A 374 -19.47 26.07 18.25
N ASP A 375 -18.58 25.32 18.89
CA ASP A 375 -17.61 25.86 19.84
C ASP A 375 -16.43 26.57 19.14
N LYS A 376 -16.10 26.14 17.91
CA LYS A 376 -14.96 26.64 17.12
C LYS A 376 -15.36 26.92 15.66
N LEU A 377 -16.29 27.84 15.46
CA LEU A 377 -16.89 28.16 14.16
C LEU A 377 -15.87 28.44 13.05
N HIS A 378 -14.75 29.10 13.41
CA HIS A 378 -13.69 29.50 12.48
C HIS A 378 -13.06 28.34 11.70
N VAL A 379 -13.06 27.11 12.24
CA VAL A 379 -12.40 25.95 11.61
C VAL A 379 -13.07 25.56 10.28
N PHE A 380 -14.39 25.65 10.21
CA PHE A 380 -15.16 25.29 9.01
C PHE A 380 -16.01 26.45 8.50
N GLU A 381 -15.59 27.70 8.72
CA GLU A 381 -16.36 28.88 8.31
C GLU A 381 -16.69 28.85 6.80
N SER A 382 -15.75 28.39 5.97
CA SER A 382 -15.86 28.30 4.51
C SER A 382 -16.47 27.00 3.96
N VAL A 383 -16.79 26.02 4.82
CA VAL A 383 -17.27 24.70 4.36
C VAL A 383 -18.48 24.25 5.17
N ASN A 384 -19.57 23.93 4.48
CA ASN A 384 -20.84 23.56 5.11
C ASN A 384 -21.25 22.10 4.90
N VAL A 385 -20.61 21.38 3.96
CA VAL A 385 -21.03 20.04 3.50
C VAL A 385 -21.20 19.06 4.67
N VAL A 386 -20.24 19.00 5.59
CA VAL A 386 -20.30 18.12 6.76
C VAL A 386 -21.49 18.48 7.67
N ARG A 387 -21.70 19.76 7.96
CA ARG A 387 -22.86 20.23 8.76
C ARG A 387 -24.17 19.85 8.08
N MET A 388 -24.28 20.10 6.79
CA MET A 388 -25.46 19.79 5.98
C MET A 388 -25.79 18.30 6.03
N LEU A 389 -24.79 17.42 5.88
CA LEU A 389 -24.98 15.96 5.96
C LEU A 389 -25.54 15.55 7.33
N ILE A 390 -24.95 16.04 8.43
CA ILE A 390 -25.37 15.68 9.78
C ILE A 390 -26.75 16.25 10.10
N PHE A 391 -27.04 17.51 9.77
CA PHE A 391 -28.36 18.10 10.01
C PHE A 391 -29.44 17.40 9.22
N ARG A 392 -29.22 17.13 7.93
CA ARG A 392 -30.20 16.43 7.10
C ARG A 392 -30.53 15.07 7.68
N TRP A 393 -29.51 14.27 8.02
CA TRP A 393 -29.71 13.00 8.68
C TRP A 393 -30.47 13.16 10.00
N MET A 394 -30.05 14.06 10.88
CA MET A 394 -30.70 14.25 12.18
C MET A 394 -32.16 14.69 12.06
N LEU A 395 -32.49 15.54 11.07
CA LEU A 395 -33.83 16.07 10.83
C LEU A 395 -34.73 15.09 10.05
N ASP A 396 -34.18 14.06 9.40
CA ASP A 396 -34.94 12.95 8.81
C ASP A 396 -35.50 11.98 9.88
N ALA A 397 -35.02 12.06 11.13
CA ALA A 397 -35.48 11.23 12.23
C ALA A 397 -36.98 11.43 12.51
N ARG A 398 -37.72 10.33 12.67
CA ARG A 398 -39.13 10.33 13.08
C ARG A 398 -39.34 9.44 14.28
N CYS A 399 -40.41 9.70 15.01
CA CYS A 399 -40.79 8.96 16.22
C CYS A 399 -42.25 8.55 16.11
N ASN A 400 -42.58 7.30 16.43
CA ASN A 400 -43.97 6.83 16.47
C ASN A 400 -44.58 6.97 17.87
N GLY A 401 -45.86 6.61 18.02
CA GLY A 401 -46.58 6.71 19.29
C GLY A 401 -46.02 5.82 20.42
N THR A 402 -45.13 4.87 20.11
CA THR A 402 -44.42 4.02 21.09
C THR A 402 -42.99 4.48 21.35
N PHE A 403 -42.66 5.71 20.95
CA PHE A 403 -41.34 6.33 21.09
C PHE A 403 -40.21 5.65 20.30
N GLN A 404 -40.51 4.76 19.35
CA GLN A 404 -39.49 4.11 18.54
C GLN A 404 -38.90 5.08 17.53
N LEU A 405 -37.57 5.10 17.43
CA LEU A 405 -36.85 5.91 16.44
C LEU A 405 -36.97 5.26 15.06
N GLY A 406 -37.31 6.05 14.05
CA GLY A 406 -37.42 5.59 12.67
C GLY A 406 -36.87 6.59 11.66
N TYR A 407 -36.56 6.07 10.48
CA TYR A 407 -36.04 6.82 9.35
C TYR A 407 -36.76 6.39 8.06
N PRO A 408 -36.81 7.24 7.03
CA PRO A 408 -37.29 6.87 5.71
C PRO A 408 -36.43 5.74 5.11
N ASP A 409 -37.06 4.66 4.66
CA ASP A 409 -36.38 3.53 4.03
C ASP A 409 -36.30 3.75 2.51
N ALA A 410 -35.07 3.85 1.99
CA ALA A 410 -34.81 4.02 0.55
C ALA A 410 -35.35 2.84 -0.28
N ASN A 411 -35.39 1.63 0.28
CA ASN A 411 -35.87 0.43 -0.41
C ASN A 411 -37.39 0.32 -0.44
N ALA A 412 -38.09 1.12 0.38
CA ALA A 412 -39.54 1.10 0.50
C ALA A 412 -40.16 2.43 0.04
N ASN A 413 -39.61 3.03 -1.03
CA ASN A 413 -40.08 4.31 -1.60
C ASN A 413 -40.20 5.44 -0.56
N GLY A 414 -39.31 5.47 0.44
CA GLY A 414 -39.32 6.47 1.51
C GLY A 414 -40.33 6.19 2.64
N ALA A 415 -40.93 5.00 2.68
CA ALA A 415 -41.77 4.61 3.81
C ALA A 415 -40.97 4.61 5.12
N LEU A 416 -41.59 5.08 6.21
CA LEU A 416 -40.94 5.13 7.51
C LEU A 416 -40.77 3.73 8.10
N ARG A 417 -39.54 3.39 8.48
CA ARG A 417 -39.22 2.15 9.18
C ARG A 417 -38.75 2.47 10.60
N PHE A 418 -39.46 1.95 11.58
CA PHE A 418 -39.17 2.16 13.01
C PHE A 418 -38.32 1.02 13.59
N SER A 419 -37.38 1.37 14.47
CA SER A 419 -36.53 0.41 15.18
C SER A 419 -37.32 -0.29 16.28
N HIS A 420 -37.12 -1.60 16.40
CA HIS A 420 -37.64 -2.39 17.50
C HIS A 420 -36.75 -2.31 18.75
N TYR A 421 -35.51 -1.85 18.59
CA TYR A 421 -34.46 -1.92 19.61
C TYR A 421 -34.11 -0.57 20.22
N LEU A 422 -34.45 0.54 19.55
CA LEU A 422 -34.08 1.89 19.98
C LEU A 422 -35.31 2.80 20.09
N VAL A 423 -35.52 3.33 21.29
CA VAL A 423 -36.61 4.26 21.62
C VAL A 423 -36.04 5.59 22.12
N ILE A 424 -36.79 6.68 21.99
CA ILE A 424 -36.43 7.99 22.53
C ILE A 424 -36.79 8.03 24.02
N ASP A 425 -35.88 8.51 24.86
CA ASP A 425 -36.14 8.67 26.29
C ASP A 425 -37.20 9.78 26.53
N ALA A 426 -38.41 9.35 26.89
CA ALA A 426 -39.53 10.24 27.20
C ALA A 426 -39.56 10.69 28.68
N LYS A 427 -38.58 10.30 29.50
CA LYS A 427 -38.52 10.71 30.92
C LYS A 427 -38.02 12.15 31.07
N GLN A 428 -38.87 13.10 30.69
CA GLN A 428 -39.19 14.33 31.44
C GLN A 428 -40.19 15.17 30.62
N PRO A 429 -41.51 14.99 30.79
CA PRO A 429 -42.42 16.10 30.54
C PRO A 429 -42.01 17.24 31.49
N MET A 430 -41.86 18.45 30.96
CA MET A 430 -41.56 19.66 31.73
C MET A 430 -42.51 19.79 32.93
N GLN A 431 -42.05 19.43 34.13
CA GLN A 431 -42.71 19.81 35.37
C GLN A 431 -42.17 21.18 35.79
N ILE A 432 -43.08 22.16 35.70
CA ILE A 432 -43.00 23.49 36.31
C ILE A 432 -42.60 23.31 37.80
N PRO A 433 -41.63 24.07 38.33
CA PRO A 433 -41.07 23.78 39.65
C PRO A 433 -42.06 24.16 40.76
N MET A 434 -42.63 23.16 41.42
CA MET A 434 -43.11 23.29 42.79
C MET A 434 -42.37 22.31 43.69
N LEU A 435 -41.48 22.89 44.51
CA LEU A 435 -41.13 22.49 45.87
C LEU A 435 -41.10 20.99 46.17
N GLN A 436 -39.91 20.41 46.20
CA GLN A 436 -39.49 19.60 47.35
C GLN A 436 -37.96 19.45 47.39
N GLN A 437 -37.39 20.03 48.43
CA GLN A 437 -36.03 19.75 48.90
C GLN A 437 -35.97 18.33 49.46
N GLN A 438 -34.78 17.73 49.29
CA GLN A 438 -34.06 16.81 50.18
C GLN A 438 -33.74 15.45 49.55
N GLN A 439 -32.50 15.33 49.08
CA GLN A 439 -31.49 14.34 49.53
C GLN A 439 -30.42 14.19 48.44
N GLN A 440 -29.33 14.95 48.57
CA GLN A 440 -28.08 14.68 47.88
C GLN A 440 -26.93 14.82 48.87
N GLN A 441 -26.38 13.69 49.29
CA GLN A 441 -24.96 13.59 49.63
C GLN A 441 -24.42 12.25 49.13
N GLN A 442 -23.22 12.34 48.53
CA GLN A 442 -22.26 11.29 48.18
C GLN A 442 -22.47 10.54 46.85
N GLN A 443 -21.86 11.04 45.78
CA GLN A 443 -20.55 10.53 45.34
C GLN A 443 -19.97 11.40 44.22
N GLN A 444 -18.71 11.80 44.39
CA GLN A 444 -17.93 12.55 43.42
C GLN A 444 -16.71 11.70 43.05
N GLN A 445 -16.34 11.81 41.77
CA GLN A 445 -15.07 11.43 41.13
C GLN A 445 -14.93 10.02 40.52
N LEU A 446 -15.17 9.95 39.20
CA LEU A 446 -14.15 9.62 38.20
C LEU A 446 -14.65 10.11 36.83
N GLY A 447 -13.81 10.87 36.11
CA GLY A 447 -14.13 11.43 34.81
C GLY A 447 -14.26 10.32 33.75
N GLN A 448 -15.50 9.89 33.51
CA GLN A 448 -15.92 9.22 32.29
C GLN A 448 -17.01 10.09 31.67
N GLN A 449 -16.89 10.39 30.38
CA GLN A 449 -18.01 10.92 29.59
C GLN A 449 -19.13 9.88 29.63
N GLN A 450 -20.02 9.99 30.61
CA GLN A 450 -21.18 9.11 30.73
C GLN A 450 -22.08 9.40 29.53
N LEU A 451 -22.17 8.42 28.62
CA LEU A 451 -23.24 8.39 27.63
C LEU A 451 -24.55 8.33 28.43
N ASP A 452 -25.43 9.32 28.23
CA ASP A 452 -26.80 9.32 28.79
C ASP A 452 -27.59 8.17 28.14
N VAL A 453 -27.36 6.94 28.61
CA VAL A 453 -28.02 5.72 28.16
C VAL A 453 -28.75 5.13 29.35
N THR A 454 -30.07 5.21 29.31
CA THR A 454 -30.92 4.59 30.32
C THR A 454 -31.36 3.23 29.79
N VAL A 455 -30.71 2.14 30.24
CA VAL A 455 -31.16 0.78 29.93
C VAL A 455 -32.35 0.45 30.84
N THR A 456 -33.57 0.69 30.36
CA THR A 456 -34.78 0.29 31.08
C THR A 456 -35.08 -1.18 30.81
N SER A 457 -34.57 -2.06 31.67
CA SER A 457 -35.01 -3.47 31.71
C SER A 457 -36.37 -3.56 32.40
N SER A 458 -37.44 -3.45 31.61
CA SER A 458 -38.75 -3.95 32.00
C SER A 458 -39.45 -4.57 30.78
N LYS A 459 -39.31 -5.90 30.64
CA LYS A 459 -40.08 -6.79 29.73
C LYS A 459 -39.95 -6.57 28.21
N GLY A 460 -39.02 -5.76 27.71
CA GLY A 460 -38.67 -5.70 26.29
C GLY A 460 -37.22 -5.31 26.06
N ASP A 461 -36.56 -5.92 25.09
CA ASP A 461 -35.15 -5.71 24.72
C ASP A 461 -34.95 -4.38 23.94
N PHE A 462 -35.43 -3.26 24.48
CA PHE A 462 -35.27 -1.94 23.87
C PHE A 462 -34.39 -1.03 24.74
N THR A 463 -33.61 -0.17 24.08
CA THR A 463 -32.70 0.80 24.71
C THR A 463 -33.20 2.20 24.44
N ALA A 464 -33.14 3.08 25.46
CA ALA A 464 -33.53 4.48 25.31
C ALA A 464 -32.33 5.36 24.91
N ILE A 465 -32.54 6.29 23.97
CA ILE A 465 -31.58 7.32 23.56
C ILE A 465 -32.12 8.72 23.86
N SER A 466 -31.28 9.59 24.43
CA SER A 466 -31.59 11.00 24.63
C SER A 466 -31.23 11.81 23.39
N ILE A 467 -32.23 12.46 22.79
CA ILE A 467 -32.03 13.38 21.65
C ILE A 467 -31.67 14.81 22.08
N ARG A 468 -31.56 15.06 23.39
CA ARG A 468 -31.37 16.41 23.96
C ARG A 468 -30.16 17.14 23.38
N ARG A 469 -29.05 16.44 23.17
CA ARG A 469 -27.84 17.01 22.55
C ARG A 469 -28.09 17.46 21.11
N GLY A 470 -28.81 16.66 20.33
CA GLY A 470 -29.23 17.03 18.97
C GLY A 470 -30.11 18.28 18.96
N CYS A 471 -31.11 18.36 19.85
CA CYS A 471 -31.94 19.56 19.98
C CYS A 471 -31.13 20.80 20.37
N LYS A 472 -30.17 20.68 21.30
CA LYS A 472 -29.27 21.79 21.66
C LYS A 472 -28.41 22.22 20.47
N ALA A 473 -27.91 21.29 19.66
CA ALA A 473 -27.15 21.61 18.45
C ALA A 473 -28.00 22.37 17.42
N ILE A 474 -29.28 22.03 17.27
CA ILE A 474 -30.24 22.79 16.44
C ILE A 474 -30.43 24.21 16.97
N VAL A 475 -30.66 24.38 18.28
CA VAL A 475 -30.81 25.71 18.88
C VAL A 475 -29.55 26.54 18.67
N LYS A 476 -28.36 25.94 18.86
CA LYS A 476 -27.09 26.62 18.66
C LYS A 476 -26.85 26.99 17.19
N CYS A 477 -27.28 26.15 16.25
CA CYS A 477 -27.31 26.48 14.82
C CYS A 477 -28.12 27.74 14.55
N LEU A 478 -29.36 27.79 15.02
CA LEU A 478 -30.25 28.94 14.82
C LEU A 478 -29.73 30.24 15.44
N ASP A 479 -28.93 30.14 16.51
CA ASP A 479 -28.34 31.30 17.21
C ASP A 479 -27.04 31.79 16.56
N THR A 480 -26.21 30.89 16.04
CA THR A 480 -24.80 31.21 15.69
C THR A 480 -24.40 30.95 14.24
N GLU A 481 -25.17 30.16 13.48
CA GLU A 481 -24.84 29.79 12.10
C GLU A 481 -24.97 30.99 11.16
N ARG A 482 -23.99 31.12 10.25
CA ARG A 482 -23.93 32.21 9.27
C ARG A 482 -24.11 31.73 7.83
N ASP A 483 -23.97 30.42 7.59
CA ASP A 483 -24.20 29.83 6.28
C ASP A 483 -25.70 29.69 6.00
N TRP A 484 -26.19 30.39 4.98
CA TRP A 484 -27.61 30.37 4.62
C TRP A 484 -28.11 28.98 4.22
N ALA A 485 -27.29 28.14 3.57
CA ALA A 485 -27.73 26.82 3.14
C ALA A 485 -28.03 25.91 4.35
N VAL A 486 -27.21 26.03 5.40
CA VAL A 486 -27.40 25.30 6.67
C VAL A 486 -28.65 25.79 7.40
N VAL A 487 -28.79 27.11 7.56
CA VAL A 487 -29.96 27.70 8.23
C VAL A 487 -31.24 27.38 7.47
N GLN A 488 -31.23 27.48 6.14
CA GLN A 488 -32.38 27.16 5.30
C GLN A 488 -32.80 25.70 5.42
N LEU A 489 -31.84 24.76 5.45
CA LEU A 489 -32.13 23.34 5.68
C LEU A 489 -32.82 23.14 7.03
N VAL A 490 -32.26 23.69 8.10
CA VAL A 490 -32.80 23.53 9.45
C VAL A 490 -34.19 24.15 9.57
N LEU A 491 -34.41 25.35 9.04
CA LEU A 491 -35.72 26.02 9.09
C LEU A 491 -36.79 25.34 8.25
N LYS A 492 -36.41 24.65 7.17
CA LYS A 492 -37.36 23.98 6.27
C LYS A 492 -37.85 22.65 6.84
N GLU A 493 -36.98 21.92 7.54
CA GLU A 493 -37.27 20.57 8.04
C GLU A 493 -37.74 20.55 9.51
N LEU A 494 -37.60 21.66 10.26
CA LEU A 494 -38.29 21.92 11.53
C LEU A 494 -39.78 22.22 11.28
#